data_AF-A0A2I2KWU6-F1
#
_entry.id   AF-A0A2I2KWU6-F1
#
_cell.length_a   1.000
_cell.length_b   1.000
_cell.length_c   1.000
_cell.angle_alpha   90.00
_cell.angle_beta   90.00
_cell.angle_gamma   90.00
#
_symmetry.space_group_name_H-M   'P 1'
#
loop_
_entity.id
_entity.type
_entity.pdbx_description
1 polymer ?
#
loop_
_entity_poly.entity_id
_entity_poly.type
_entity_poly.pdbx_seq_one_letter_code
_entity_poly.pdbx_strand_id
1 'polypeptide(L)'
;MVEDDVTIGAVHETVLRTHRHDVTRAATGFEAVQAIRQAAFDLALLDPRLPDRDGIEACRDIRARLPGSRRLRHRRQPAHPPRRTRSLTRMPKT
;
A
#
# COMPACT_ATOMS: atom_id res chain seq x y z
N MET A 1 -2.15 -7.42 0.56
CA MET A 1 -2.10 -6.03 0.08
C MET A 1 -3.42 -5.70 -0.59
N VAL A 2 -4.02 -4.56 -0.25
CA VAL A 2 -5.31 -4.12 -0.79
C VAL A 2 -5.09 -2.82 -1.55
N GLU A 3 -5.17 -2.92 -2.88
CA GLU A 3 -4.76 -1.90 -3.84
C GLU A 3 -5.50 -2.18 -5.16
N ASP A 4 -6.32 -1.24 -5.61
CA ASP A 4 -7.14 -1.38 -6.80
C ASP A 4 -6.39 -1.00 -8.09
N ASP A 5 -5.40 -0.11 -7.99
CA ASP A 5 -4.58 0.24 -9.15
C ASP A 5 -3.59 -0.89 -9.49
N VAL A 6 -3.74 -1.43 -10.70
CA VAL A 6 -2.93 -2.55 -11.18
C VAL A 6 -1.43 -2.24 -11.22
N THR A 7 -1.06 -1.01 -11.59
CA THR A 7 0.32 -0.56 -11.78
C THR A 7 0.97 -0.30 -10.44
N ILE A 8 0.31 0.45 -9.57
CA ILE A 8 0.78 0.73 -8.21
C ILE A 8 0.90 -0.58 -7.43
N GLY A 9 -0.09 -1.46 -7.54
CA GLY A 9 -0.06 -2.77 -6.92
C GLY A 9 1.09 -3.65 -7.41
N ALA A 10 1.42 -3.63 -8.70
CA ALA A 10 2.57 -4.38 -9.21
C ALA A 10 3.91 -3.87 -8.63
N VAL A 11 4.06 -2.55 -8.49
CA VAL A 11 5.25 -1.93 -7.88
C VAL A 11 5.36 -2.32 -6.40
N HIS A 12 4.29 -2.16 -5.63
CA HIS A 12 4.27 -2.53 -4.21
C HIS A 12 4.56 -4.03 -4.00
N GLU A 13 3.95 -4.91 -4.81
CA GLU A 13 4.19 -6.34 -4.76
C GLU A 13 5.66 -6.67 -5.03
N THR A 14 6.25 -6.05 -6.06
CA THR A 14 7.67 -6.26 -6.40
C THR A 14 8.58 -5.88 -5.24
N VAL A 15 8.35 -4.73 -4.60
CA VAL A 15 9.13 -4.27 -3.43
C VAL A 15 8.98 -5.24 -2.26
N LEU A 16 7.75 -5.62 -1.91
CA LEU A 16 7.48 -6.53 -0.79
C LEU A 16 8.09 -7.92 -1.01
N ARG A 17 7.94 -8.49 -2.20
CA ARG A 17 8.54 -9.80 -2.56
C ARG A 17 10.07 -9.74 -2.55
N THR A 18 10.67 -8.63 -2.97
CA THR A 18 12.13 -8.42 -2.91
C THR A 18 12.63 -8.47 -1.46
N HIS A 19 11.83 -7.99 -0.52
CA HIS A 19 12.08 -8.10 0.92
C HIS A 19 11.62 -9.43 1.54
N ARG A 20 11.36 -10.45 0.71
CA ARG A 20 10.99 -11.82 1.10
C ARG A 20 9.65 -11.94 1.85
N HIS A 21 8.72 -11.03 1.59
CA HIS A 21 7.34 -11.19 2.03
C HIS A 21 6.56 -12.03 1.01
N ASP A 22 5.68 -12.92 1.51
CA ASP A 22 4.63 -13.50 0.68
C ASP A 22 3.46 -12.51 0.56
N VAL A 23 2.95 -12.34 -0.66
CA VAL A 23 2.02 -11.27 -0.99
C VAL A 23 0.77 -11.83 -1.67
N THR A 24 -0.35 -11.75 -0.97
CA THR A 24 -1.69 -11.91 -1.55
C THR A 24 -2.27 -10.54 -1.89
N ARG A 25 -2.81 -10.40 -3.11
CA ARG A 25 -3.47 -9.17 -3.58
C ARG A 25 -4.99 -9.23 -3.41
N ALA A 26 -5.58 -8.08 -3.13
CA ALA A 26 -7.01 -7.82 -3.18
C ALA A 26 -7.21 -6.45 -3.84
N ALA A 27 -8.13 -6.34 -4.78
CA ALA A 27 -8.46 -5.08 -5.47
C ALA A 27 -9.57 -4.30 -4.75
N THR A 28 -10.27 -4.94 -3.82
CA THR A 28 -11.38 -4.34 -3.08
C THR A 28 -11.27 -4.62 -1.59
N GLY A 29 -11.91 -3.79 -0.78
CA GLY A 29 -12.01 -4.05 0.64
C GLY A 29 -12.76 -5.36 0.89
N PHE A 30 -13.81 -5.67 0.11
CA PHE A 30 -14.55 -6.93 0.20
C PHE A 30 -13.65 -8.15 0.03
N GLU A 31 -12.84 -8.19 -1.03
CA GLU A 31 -11.87 -9.27 -1.27
C GLU A 31 -10.89 -9.41 -0.10
N ALA A 32 -10.40 -8.29 0.44
CA ALA A 32 -9.51 -8.32 1.59
C ALA A 32 -10.16 -8.99 2.81
N VAL A 33 -11.44 -8.67 3.08
CA VAL A 33 -12.21 -9.26 4.17
C VAL A 33 -12.52 -10.75 3.93
N GLN A 34 -12.67 -11.20 2.68
CA GLN A 34 -12.77 -12.63 2.37
C GLN A 34 -11.43 -13.35 2.56
N ALA A 35 -10.33 -12.75 2.09
CA ALA A 35 -9.00 -13.34 2.16
C ALA A 35 -8.60 -13.65 3.62
N ILE A 36 -8.81 -12.72 4.55
CA ILE A 36 -8.50 -12.94 5.98
C ILE A 36 -9.33 -14.04 6.66
N ARG A 37 -10.44 -14.47 6.04
CA ARG A 37 -11.23 -15.62 6.55
C ARG A 37 -10.65 -16.95 6.07
N GLN A 38 -9.93 -16.93 4.96
CA GLN A 38 -9.39 -18.12 4.30
C GLN A 38 -7.95 -18.40 4.74
N ALA A 39 -7.20 -17.37 5.10
CA ALA A 39 -5.81 -17.49 5.51
C ALA A 39 -5.45 -16.47 6.61
N ALA A 40 -4.44 -16.81 7.41
CA ALA A 40 -3.83 -15.90 8.36
C ALA A 40 -2.81 -14.99 7.65
N PHE A 41 -2.72 -13.74 8.09
CA PHE A 41 -1.76 -12.75 7.58
C PHE A 41 -1.09 -12.03 8.74
N ASP A 42 0.22 -11.80 8.63
CA ASP A 42 0.98 -11.05 9.62
C ASP A 42 0.76 -9.52 9.49
N LEU A 43 0.49 -9.06 8.27
CA LEU A 43 0.36 -7.64 7.95
C LEU A 43 -0.64 -7.40 6.82
N ALA A 44 -1.45 -6.35 6.97
CA ALA A 44 -2.29 -5.82 5.90
C ALA A 44 -1.85 -4.38 5.54
N LEU A 45 -1.45 -4.19 4.28
CA LEU A 45 -1.28 -2.88 3.65
C LEU A 45 -2.56 -2.55 2.88
N LEU A 46 -3.25 -1.48 3.24
CA LEU A 46 -4.51 -1.03 2.64
C LEU A 46 -4.35 0.38 2.05
N ASP A 47 -4.78 0.58 0.80
CA ASP A 47 -5.09 1.91 0.28
C ASP A 47 -6.28 2.51 1.08
N PRO A 48 -6.20 3.78 1.54
CA PRO A 48 -7.33 4.48 2.14
C PRO A 48 -8.56 4.64 1.23
N ARG A 49 -8.38 4.68 -0.09
CA ARG A 49 -9.44 4.84 -1.09
C ARG A 49 -9.52 3.56 -1.91
N LEU A 50 -10.54 2.75 -1.64
CA LEU A 50 -10.85 1.57 -2.43
C LEU A 50 -12.15 1.83 -3.22
N PRO A 51 -12.37 1.13 -4.34
CA PRO A 51 -13.54 1.38 -5.19
C PRO A 51 -14.87 1.02 -4.52
N ASP A 52 -14.86 0.08 -3.55
CA ASP A 52 -16.06 -0.40 -2.86
C ASP A 52 -16.34 0.27 -1.51
N ARG A 53 -15.30 0.81 -0.84
CA ARG A 53 -15.42 1.42 0.50
C ARG A 53 -14.18 2.19 0.93
N ASP A 54 -14.27 2.90 2.05
CA ASP A 54 -13.10 3.50 2.71
C ASP A 54 -12.19 2.40 3.26
N GLY A 55 -10.89 2.48 2.96
CA GLY A 55 -9.88 1.54 3.45
C GLY A 55 -9.79 1.51 4.99
N ILE A 56 -10.12 2.61 5.68
CA ILE A 56 -10.21 2.68 7.14
C ILE A 56 -11.35 1.80 7.65
N GLU A 57 -12.49 1.77 6.95
CA GLU A 57 -13.63 0.90 7.30
C GLU A 57 -13.27 -0.56 7.08
N ALA A 58 -12.71 -0.92 5.93
CA ALA A 58 -12.19 -2.27 5.69
C ALA A 58 -11.16 -2.68 6.77
N CYS A 59 -10.30 -1.76 7.19
CA CYS A 59 -9.34 -1.99 8.26
C CYS A 59 -10.01 -2.21 9.63
N ARG A 60 -11.15 -1.56 9.91
CA ARG A 60 -11.94 -1.82 11.13
C ARG A 60 -12.54 -3.22 11.10
N ASP A 61 -13.12 -3.63 9.98
CA ASP A 61 -13.71 -4.96 9.82
C ASP A 61 -12.67 -6.07 10.00
N ILE A 62 -11.49 -5.89 9.39
CA ILE A 62 -10.38 -6.83 9.50
C ILE A 62 -9.95 -6.97 10.97
N ARG A 63 -9.80 -5.86 11.69
CA ARG A 63 -9.41 -5.88 13.11
C ARG A 63 -10.46 -6.52 14.02
N ALA A 64 -11.75 -6.26 13.77
CA ALA A 64 -12.83 -6.85 14.55
C ALA A 64 -12.82 -8.39 14.47
N ARG A 65 -12.26 -8.94 13.39
CA ARG A 65 -12.13 -10.38 13.16
C ARG A 65 -10.79 -10.96 13.62
N LEU A 66 -9.81 -10.12 13.92
CA LEU A 66 -8.46 -10.48 14.35
C LEU A 66 -8.08 -9.77 15.67
N PRO A 67 -8.64 -10.21 16.81
CA PRO A 67 -8.31 -9.62 18.11
C PRO A 67 -6.80 -9.76 18.37
N GLY A 68 -6.14 -8.63 18.64
CA GLY A 68 -4.68 -8.55 18.88
C GLY A 68 -3.85 -7.92 17.74
N SER A 69 -4.47 -7.63 16.59
CA SER A 69 -3.80 -6.96 15.47
C SER A 69 -3.37 -5.51 15.82
N ARG A 70 -2.07 -5.19 15.66
CA ARG A 70 -1.49 -3.88 15.97
C ARG A 70 -1.64 -2.91 14.79
N ARG A 71 -2.10 -1.68 15.05
CA ARG A 71 -2.10 -0.60 14.05
C ARG A 71 -0.73 0.05 13.97
N LEU A 72 0.02 -0.21 12.90
CA LEU A 72 1.17 0.61 12.55
C LEU A 72 0.66 1.96 12.05
N ARG A 73 0.94 3.03 12.80
CA ARG A 73 0.69 4.40 12.34
C ARG A 73 1.83 4.78 11.41
N HIS A 74 1.55 4.95 10.12
CA HIS A 74 2.49 5.63 9.24
C HIS A 74 2.67 7.07 9.78
N ARG A 75 3.84 7.38 10.32
CA ARG A 75 4.19 8.76 10.71
C ARG A 75 4.16 9.56 9.41
N ARG A 76 3.38 10.65 9.33
CA ARG A 76 3.44 11.56 8.17
C ARG A 76 4.91 11.91 7.96
N GLN A 77 5.46 11.61 6.79
CA GLN A 77 6.75 12.17 6.42
C GLN A 77 6.56 13.69 6.33
N PRO A 78 7.46 14.50 6.91
CA PRO A 78 7.45 15.94 6.65
C PRO A 78 7.55 16.16 5.13
N ALA A 79 6.88 17.20 4.63
CA ALA A 79 6.86 17.51 3.21
C ALA A 79 8.29 17.47 2.64
N HIS A 80 8.49 16.70 1.58
CA HIS A 80 9.79 16.64 0.92
C HIS A 80 10.10 18.03 0.32
N PRO A 81 11.24 18.66 0.65
CA PRO A 81 11.57 19.95 0.08
C PRO A 81 11.67 19.83 -1.45
N PRO A 82 11.30 20.88 -2.22
CA PRO A 82 11.33 20.83 -3.67
C PRO A 82 12.73 20.45 -4.15
N ARG A 83 12.81 19.43 -5.00
CA ARG A 83 14.06 19.02 -5.65
C ARG A 83 14.62 20.23 -6.40
N ARG A 84 15.81 20.69 -6.02
CA ARG A 84 16.55 21.69 -6.79
C ARG A 84 16.81 21.11 -8.18
N THR A 85 16.11 21.59 -9.20
CA THR A 85 16.42 21.34 -10.59
C THR A 85 17.81 21.91 -10.85
N ARG A 86 18.83 21.06 -10.96
CA ARG A 86 20.09 21.47 -11.58
C ARG A 86 19.80 21.67 -13.06
N SER A 87 19.71 22.92 -13.47
CA SER A 87 19.67 23.29 -14.89
C SER A 87 20.95 22.79 -15.55
N LEU A 88 20.83 21.82 -16.45
CA LEU A 88 21.90 21.43 -17.37
C LEU A 88 22.01 22.53 -18.42
N THR A 89 22.96 23.44 -18.25
CA THR A 89 23.32 24.41 -19.28
C THR A 89 23.79 23.66 -20.51
N ARG A 90 23.08 23.85 -21.63
CA ARG A 90 23.41 23.29 -22.94
C ARG A 90 24.69 23.96 -23.44
N MET A 91 25.78 23.20 -23.60
CA MET A 91 27.00 23.67 -24.28
C MET A 91 26.70 23.92 -25.77
N PRO A 92 27.27 24.97 -26.40
CA PRO A 92 27.10 25.21 -27.83
C PRO A 92 27.87 24.14 -28.62
N LYS A 93 27.22 23.57 -29.64
CA LYS A 93 27.88 22.72 -30.63
C LYS A 93 28.73 23.61 -31.55
N THR A 94 30.00 23.24 -31.72
CA THR A 94 30.85 23.73 -32.83
C THR A 94 30.43 23.08 -34.13
#